data_AF-I1CHJ0-F1
#
_entry.id   AF-I1CHJ0-F1
#
_cell.length_a   1.000
_cell.length_b   1.000
_cell.length_c   1.000
_cell.angle_alpha   90.00
_cell.angle_beta   90.00
_cell.angle_gamma   90.00
#
_symmetry.space_group_name_H-M   'P 1'
#
loop_
_entity.id
_entity.type
_entity.pdbx_description
1 polymer ?
#
loop_
_entity_poly.entity_id
_entity_poly.type
_entity_poly.pdbx_seq_one_letter_code
_entity_poly.pdbx_strand_id
1 'polypeptide(L)'
;MVALAPFSKKPFVLILEGITSDHIDPSVDIIRTVLLPQLKRYGVDQNLELKITKRGAPPLGGGEVVFSCVPIRQLKPVQFTEEGRIKRVRGIAYCTRVSPQTANRLVESARSLLNRYIPDIYIYTDVYKGAESGKSPGFALSLVAESNTDVLLSAEKAAEPGQTPEDVGIMAAKLLLSEIRKGGCVDTTSQWLNILLMILAPEDVSKIRIGDLSAFTIQYLRDIKSFFGVSFKIQPDTSNDTILMTCMGIGYVNHNKKTT
;
A
#
# COMPACT_ATOMS: atom_id res chain seq x y z
N MET A 1 -4.64 7.69 9.54
CA MET A 1 -5.11 6.74 10.58
C MET A 1 -4.21 5.53 10.75
N VAL A 2 -3.80 4.86 9.66
CA VAL A 2 -2.93 3.66 9.70
C VAL A 2 -1.65 3.85 10.53
N ALA A 3 -1.01 5.01 10.43
CA ALA A 3 0.18 5.36 11.23
C ALA A 3 -0.08 5.65 12.72
N LEU A 4 -1.31 6.05 13.10
CA LEU A 4 -1.64 6.49 14.46
C LEU A 4 -2.29 5.38 15.28
N ALA A 5 -3.07 4.52 14.63
CA ALA A 5 -3.86 3.47 15.29
C ALA A 5 -3.05 2.56 16.23
N PRO A 6 -1.81 2.14 15.90
CA PRO A 6 -0.98 1.32 16.78
C PRO A 6 -0.63 2.00 18.13
N PHE A 7 -0.70 3.33 18.20
CA PHE A 7 -0.30 4.13 19.36
C PHE A 7 -1.48 4.66 20.19
N SER A 8 -2.68 4.14 19.93
CA SER A 8 -3.89 4.53 20.63
C SER A 8 -3.96 3.95 22.06
N LYS A 9 -4.90 4.47 22.88
CA LYS A 9 -5.16 3.96 24.24
C LYS A 9 -6.07 2.73 24.26
N LYS A 10 -7.06 2.70 23.37
CA LYS A 10 -8.08 1.67 23.24
C LYS A 10 -8.02 1.10 21.82
N PRO A 11 -8.50 -0.14 21.57
CA PRO A 11 -8.62 -0.67 20.21
C PRO A 11 -9.26 0.36 19.27
N PHE A 12 -8.59 0.60 18.15
CA PHE A 12 -9.09 1.45 17.08
C PHE A 12 -10.09 0.63 16.28
N VAL A 13 -11.36 0.99 16.31
CA VAL A 13 -12.40 0.42 15.45
C VAL A 13 -13.15 1.58 14.82
N LEU A 14 -12.95 1.78 13.53
CA LEU A 14 -13.48 2.92 12.79
C LEU A 14 -14.31 2.43 11.62
N ILE A 15 -15.48 3.03 11.44
CA ILE A 15 -16.26 2.94 10.21
C ILE A 15 -15.99 4.23 9.45
N LEU A 16 -15.37 4.12 8.28
CA LEU A 16 -15.03 5.24 7.41
C LEU A 16 -15.95 5.18 6.19
N GLU A 17 -16.60 6.29 5.89
CA GLU A 17 -17.53 6.42 4.76
C GLU A 17 -17.01 7.44 3.75
N GLY A 18 -17.17 7.18 2.45
CA GLY A 18 -16.76 8.11 1.41
C GLY A 18 -16.38 7.47 0.08
N ILE A 19 -15.40 8.06 -0.60
CA ILE A 19 -14.78 7.50 -1.80
C ILE A 19 -13.74 6.46 -1.36
N THR A 20 -13.77 5.27 -1.96
CA THR A 20 -12.87 4.16 -1.61
C THR A 20 -11.68 4.03 -2.55
N SER A 21 -11.79 4.61 -3.73
CA SER A 21 -10.80 4.49 -4.80
C SER A 21 -10.95 5.64 -5.79
N ASP A 22 -9.86 6.35 -6.06
CA ASP A 22 -9.76 7.36 -7.10
C ASP A 22 -8.39 7.30 -7.80
N HIS A 23 -8.04 8.34 -8.56
CA HIS A 23 -6.82 8.39 -9.36
C HIS A 23 -5.65 9.13 -8.68
N ILE A 24 -5.86 9.65 -7.47
CA ILE A 24 -4.91 10.51 -6.74
C ILE A 24 -4.40 9.79 -5.50
N ASP A 25 -5.32 9.24 -4.70
CA ASP A 25 -5.06 8.67 -3.39
C ASP A 25 -4.93 7.15 -3.43
N PRO A 26 -4.15 6.54 -2.51
CA PRO A 26 -4.07 5.11 -2.39
C PRO A 26 -5.43 4.49 -2.09
N SER A 27 -5.85 3.50 -2.87
CA SER A 27 -7.12 2.82 -2.66
C SER A 27 -7.13 1.97 -1.40
N VAL A 28 -8.34 1.65 -0.94
CA VAL A 28 -8.57 0.70 0.15
C VAL A 28 -7.95 -0.69 -0.14
N ASP A 29 -7.76 -1.06 -1.40
CA ASP A 29 -7.11 -2.31 -1.77
C ASP A 29 -5.63 -2.28 -1.46
N ILE A 30 -4.91 -1.24 -1.89
CA ILE A 30 -3.47 -1.08 -1.60
C ILE A 30 -3.22 -0.92 -0.11
N ILE A 31 -4.08 -0.19 0.60
CA ILE A 31 -3.98 -0.09 2.06
C ILE A 31 -4.06 -1.49 2.68
N ARG A 32 -5.06 -2.30 2.28
CA ARG A 32 -5.29 -3.65 2.79
C ARG A 32 -4.17 -4.63 2.42
N THR A 33 -3.74 -4.64 1.16
CA THR A 33 -2.85 -5.67 0.62
C THR A 33 -1.37 -5.32 0.74
N VAL A 34 -1.02 -4.06 0.97
CA VAL A 34 0.38 -3.61 1.08
C VAL A 34 0.63 -2.96 2.43
N LEU A 35 -0.05 -1.87 2.77
CA LEU A 35 0.26 -1.10 3.99
C LEU A 35 0.05 -1.90 5.27
N LEU A 36 -1.04 -2.69 5.36
CA LEU A 36 -1.27 -3.54 6.55
C LEU A 36 -0.21 -4.64 6.72
N PRO A 37 0.17 -5.42 5.68
CA PRO A 37 1.33 -6.30 5.77
C PRO A 37 2.63 -5.61 6.18
N GLN A 38 2.90 -4.38 5.70
CA GLN A 38 4.07 -3.62 6.14
C GLN A 38 4.02 -3.32 7.64
N LEU A 39 2.86 -2.91 8.18
CA LEU A 39 2.67 -2.70 9.63
C LEU A 39 2.97 -3.95 10.47
N LYS A 40 2.61 -5.15 9.97
CA LYS A 40 2.90 -6.42 10.66
C LYS A 40 4.40 -6.63 10.86
N ARG A 41 5.26 -6.17 9.94
CA ARG A 41 6.73 -6.25 10.06
C ARG A 41 7.26 -5.48 11.28
N TYR A 42 6.57 -4.40 11.67
CA TYR A 42 6.90 -3.62 12.86
C TYR A 42 6.21 -4.13 14.14
N GLY A 43 5.60 -5.32 14.11
CA GLY A 43 4.95 -5.94 15.26
C GLY A 43 3.49 -5.52 15.50
N VAL A 44 2.83 -4.91 14.53
CA VAL A 44 1.38 -4.61 14.57
C VAL A 44 0.61 -5.75 13.89
N ASP A 45 0.44 -6.86 14.59
CA ASP A 45 -0.17 -8.09 14.05
C ASP A 45 -1.58 -8.38 14.58
N GLN A 46 -1.84 -8.04 15.84
CA GLN A 46 -3.10 -8.36 16.51
C GLN A 46 -4.28 -7.53 16.00
N ASN A 47 -5.30 -8.23 15.46
CA ASN A 47 -6.56 -7.66 14.98
C ASN A 47 -6.34 -6.44 14.05
N LEU A 48 -5.33 -6.50 13.18
CA LEU A 48 -5.12 -5.51 12.14
C LEU A 48 -5.87 -5.94 10.87
N GLU A 49 -7.04 -5.35 10.65
CA GLU A 49 -7.92 -5.68 9.53
C GLU A 49 -8.54 -4.42 8.92
N LEU A 50 -8.67 -4.42 7.58
CA LEU A 50 -9.48 -3.46 6.84
C LEU A 50 -10.52 -4.24 6.02
N LYS A 51 -11.77 -4.20 6.48
CA LYS A 51 -12.90 -4.84 5.81
C LYS A 51 -13.64 -3.81 4.96
N ILE A 52 -13.85 -4.13 3.70
CA ILE A 52 -14.64 -3.30 2.78
C ILE A 52 -16.08 -3.83 2.82
N THR A 53 -17.02 -3.01 3.28
CA THR A 53 -18.45 -3.38 3.33
C THR A 53 -19.19 -2.79 2.13
N LYS A 54 -18.84 -1.58 1.69
CA LYS A 54 -19.38 -0.95 0.49
C LYS A 54 -18.26 -0.28 -0.29
N ARG A 55 -18.34 -0.30 -1.61
CA ARG A 55 -17.43 0.45 -2.49
C ARG A 55 -18.06 1.78 -2.89
N GLY A 56 -17.26 2.82 -3.05
CA GLY A 56 -17.72 4.14 -3.46
C GLY A 56 -16.77 4.78 -4.46
N ALA A 57 -17.17 4.88 -5.72
CA ALA A 57 -16.43 5.62 -6.73
C ALA A 57 -16.72 7.14 -6.64
N PRO A 58 -15.80 8.00 -7.09
CA PRO A 58 -16.09 9.42 -7.29
C PRO A 58 -17.18 9.61 -8.36
N PRO A 59 -17.92 10.74 -8.36
CA PRO A 59 -17.81 11.85 -7.39
C PRO A 59 -18.67 11.68 -6.13
N LEU A 60 -19.72 10.84 -6.15
CA LEU A 60 -20.70 10.79 -5.04
C LEU A 60 -20.29 9.84 -3.90
N GLY A 61 -19.29 8.97 -4.12
CA GLY A 61 -18.78 8.05 -3.12
C GLY A 61 -19.84 7.07 -2.62
N GLY A 62 -20.03 7.00 -1.30
CA GLY A 62 -20.97 6.09 -0.65
C GLY A 62 -20.40 4.71 -0.36
N GLY A 63 -19.07 4.58 -0.36
CA GLY A 63 -18.39 3.41 0.16
C GLY A 63 -18.25 3.47 1.68
N GLU A 64 -17.96 2.32 2.26
CA GLU A 64 -17.86 2.11 3.70
C GLU A 64 -16.79 1.05 3.95
N VAL A 65 -15.84 1.37 4.84
CA VAL A 65 -14.80 0.45 5.27
C VAL A 65 -14.71 0.42 6.78
N VAL A 66 -14.53 -0.77 7.33
CA VAL A 66 -14.32 -1.01 8.75
C VAL A 66 -12.84 -1.29 8.97
N PHE A 67 -12.15 -0.38 9.62
CA PHE A 67 -10.76 -0.53 10.01
C PHE A 67 -10.67 -0.91 11.48
N SER A 68 -9.91 -1.96 11.79
CA SER A 68 -9.62 -2.39 13.15
C SER A 68 -8.12 -2.53 13.38
N CYS A 69 -7.66 -2.09 14.56
CA CYS A 69 -6.26 -2.22 14.99
C CYS A 69 -6.18 -2.18 16.52
N VAL A 70 -5.46 -3.14 17.11
CA VAL A 70 -5.18 -3.14 18.55
C VAL A 70 -3.90 -2.34 18.81
N PRO A 71 -3.89 -1.45 19.82
CA PRO A 71 -2.69 -0.69 20.14
C PRO A 71 -1.56 -1.60 20.63
N ILE A 72 -0.34 -1.25 20.29
CA ILE A 72 0.89 -1.87 20.77
C ILE A 72 1.64 -0.91 21.69
N ARG A 73 2.53 -1.47 22.52
CA ARG A 73 3.35 -0.66 23.44
C ARG A 73 4.52 -0.02 22.68
N GLN A 74 5.14 -0.78 21.80
CA GLN A 74 6.34 -0.38 21.09
C GLN A 74 6.42 -1.16 19.76
N LEU A 75 6.93 -0.52 18.72
CA LEU A 75 7.22 -1.16 17.44
C LEU A 75 8.46 -2.07 17.55
N LYS A 76 8.69 -2.88 16.51
CA LYS A 76 9.93 -3.62 16.30
C LYS A 76 10.79 -2.93 15.25
N PRO A 77 12.13 -2.87 15.42
CA PRO A 77 13.02 -2.43 14.35
C PRO A 77 12.94 -3.42 13.18
N VAL A 78 13.18 -2.94 11.96
CA VAL A 78 13.04 -3.74 10.75
C VAL A 78 14.36 -3.87 9.99
N GLN A 79 14.62 -5.07 9.47
CA GLN A 79 15.67 -5.34 8.49
C GLN A 79 14.99 -5.82 7.22
N PHE A 80 14.72 -4.91 6.29
CA PHE A 80 13.98 -5.21 5.06
C PHE A 80 14.76 -4.76 3.83
N THR A 81 15.79 -5.54 3.54
CA THR A 81 16.78 -5.22 2.52
C THR A 81 16.74 -6.19 1.35
N GLU A 82 16.31 -7.44 1.55
CA GLU A 82 16.35 -8.47 0.52
C GLU A 82 15.15 -8.36 -0.45
N GLU A 83 15.40 -7.86 -1.67
CA GLU A 83 14.39 -7.67 -2.70
C GLU A 83 13.81 -9.00 -3.21
N GLY A 84 14.68 -10.01 -3.33
CA GLY A 84 14.32 -11.31 -3.89
C GLY A 84 13.95 -11.25 -5.38
N ARG A 85 13.27 -12.28 -5.86
CA ARG A 85 12.70 -12.34 -7.21
C ARG A 85 11.19 -12.35 -7.12
N ILE A 86 10.53 -11.64 -8.03
CA ILE A 86 9.06 -11.67 -8.14
C ILE A 86 8.62 -13.10 -8.48
N LYS A 87 7.83 -13.70 -7.59
CA LYS A 87 7.35 -15.08 -7.72
C LYS A 87 5.94 -15.14 -8.32
N ARG A 88 5.14 -14.10 -8.14
CA ARG A 88 3.75 -14.03 -8.63
C ARG A 88 3.20 -12.60 -8.61
N VAL A 89 2.13 -12.39 -9.37
CA VAL A 89 1.33 -11.14 -9.32
C VAL A 89 -0.09 -11.46 -8.87
N ARG A 90 -0.60 -10.67 -7.94
CA ARG A 90 -1.99 -10.68 -7.51
C ARG A 90 -2.62 -9.33 -7.83
N GLY A 91 -3.94 -9.29 -7.96
CA GLY A 91 -4.62 -8.03 -8.20
C GLY A 91 -6.10 -8.07 -7.88
N ILE A 92 -6.71 -6.91 -7.83
CA ILE A 92 -8.14 -6.73 -7.59
C ILE A 92 -8.66 -5.78 -8.65
N ALA A 93 -9.53 -6.30 -9.53
CA ALA A 93 -10.29 -5.53 -10.50
C ALA A 93 -11.64 -5.22 -9.88
N TYR A 94 -11.80 -4.03 -9.29
CA TYR A 94 -13.08 -3.64 -8.70
C TYR A 94 -13.98 -2.96 -9.73
N CYS A 95 -15.29 -3.17 -9.60
CA CYS A 95 -16.30 -2.52 -10.42
C CYS A 95 -17.54 -2.17 -9.58
N THR A 96 -18.06 -0.96 -9.76
CA THR A 96 -19.25 -0.44 -9.07
C THR A 96 -20.20 0.17 -10.09
N ARG A 97 -21.49 -0.19 -10.03
CA ARG A 97 -22.57 0.32 -10.91
C ARG A 97 -22.24 0.28 -12.42
N VAL A 98 -21.40 -0.66 -12.83
CA VAL A 98 -21.04 -0.93 -14.24
C VAL A 98 -21.26 -2.41 -14.55
N SER A 99 -21.24 -2.76 -15.83
CA SER A 99 -21.36 -4.17 -16.25
C SER A 99 -20.24 -5.03 -15.63
N PRO A 100 -20.54 -6.24 -15.12
CA PRO A 100 -19.52 -7.18 -14.67
C PRO A 100 -18.47 -7.52 -15.74
N GLN A 101 -18.83 -7.40 -17.03
CA GLN A 101 -17.90 -7.60 -18.14
C GLN A 101 -16.73 -6.61 -18.11
N THR A 102 -16.91 -5.42 -17.52
CA THR A 102 -15.84 -4.44 -17.31
C THR A 102 -14.69 -5.01 -16.49
N ALA A 103 -14.99 -5.78 -15.44
CA ALA A 103 -13.96 -6.42 -14.62
C ALA A 103 -13.15 -7.45 -15.42
N ASN A 104 -13.82 -8.25 -16.26
CA ASN A 104 -13.14 -9.23 -17.11
C ASN A 104 -12.21 -8.54 -18.13
N ARG A 105 -12.67 -7.46 -18.76
CA ARG A 105 -11.88 -6.66 -19.71
C ARG A 105 -10.63 -6.05 -19.05
N LEU A 106 -10.73 -5.58 -17.80
CA LEU A 106 -9.58 -5.11 -17.01
C LEU A 106 -8.56 -6.23 -16.77
N VAL A 107 -9.04 -7.42 -16.40
CA VAL A 107 -8.18 -8.57 -16.13
C VAL A 107 -7.45 -9.00 -17.40
N GLU A 108 -8.18 -9.15 -18.51
CA GLU A 108 -7.62 -9.58 -19.79
C GLU A 108 -6.57 -8.60 -20.31
N SER A 109 -6.87 -7.30 -20.27
CA SER A 109 -5.95 -6.26 -20.75
C SER A 109 -4.67 -6.18 -19.91
N ALA A 110 -4.76 -6.27 -18.58
CA ALA A 110 -3.58 -6.33 -17.72
C ALA A 110 -2.75 -7.61 -17.94
N ARG A 111 -3.41 -8.77 -18.06
CA ARG A 111 -2.73 -10.05 -18.33
C ARG A 111 -2.04 -10.07 -19.70
N SER A 112 -2.61 -9.39 -20.71
CA SER A 112 -2.01 -9.32 -22.04
C SER A 112 -0.58 -8.77 -22.04
N LEU A 113 -0.25 -7.89 -21.08
CA LEU A 113 1.08 -7.33 -20.90
C LEU A 113 1.92 -8.18 -19.93
N LEU A 114 1.35 -8.53 -18.76
CA LEU A 114 2.08 -9.18 -17.68
C LEU A 114 2.47 -10.63 -17.99
N ASN A 115 1.67 -11.37 -18.78
CA ASN A 115 1.96 -12.76 -19.15
C ASN A 115 3.30 -12.94 -19.90
N ARG A 116 3.85 -11.85 -20.47
CA ARG A 116 5.16 -11.86 -21.14
C ARG A 116 6.33 -12.03 -20.16
N TYR A 117 6.10 -11.71 -18.88
CA TYR A 117 7.13 -11.68 -17.84
C TYR A 117 6.96 -12.80 -16.81
N ILE A 118 5.73 -13.13 -16.44
CA ILE A 118 5.46 -14.15 -15.42
C ILE A 118 4.13 -14.87 -15.69
N PRO A 119 4.07 -16.21 -15.54
CA PRO A 119 2.83 -16.96 -15.78
C PRO A 119 1.86 -16.94 -14.58
N ASP A 120 2.36 -16.86 -13.34
CA ASP A 120 1.53 -16.86 -12.12
C ASP A 120 0.94 -15.48 -11.85
N ILE A 121 -0.12 -15.16 -12.57
CA ILE A 121 -0.90 -13.94 -12.42
C ILE A 121 -2.34 -14.30 -12.09
N TYR A 122 -2.84 -13.79 -10.97
CA TYR A 122 -4.23 -13.99 -10.57
C TYR A 122 -4.85 -12.68 -10.10
N ILE A 123 -5.85 -12.20 -10.84
CA ILE A 123 -6.56 -10.95 -10.54
C ILE A 123 -8.00 -11.30 -10.16
N TYR A 124 -8.39 -10.97 -8.93
CA TYR A 124 -9.73 -11.16 -8.42
C TYR A 124 -10.68 -10.13 -9.03
N THR A 125 -11.88 -10.55 -9.45
CA THR A 125 -12.93 -9.64 -9.88
C THR A 125 -13.85 -9.32 -8.70
N ASP A 126 -13.90 -8.04 -8.32
CA ASP A 126 -14.64 -7.55 -7.15
C ASP A 126 -15.79 -6.64 -7.60
N VAL A 127 -16.89 -7.24 -8.03
CA VAL A 127 -18.02 -6.55 -8.67
C VAL A 127 -19.16 -6.34 -7.67
N TYR A 128 -19.47 -5.08 -7.34
CA TYR A 128 -20.56 -4.72 -6.45
C TYR A 128 -21.82 -4.30 -7.23
N LYS A 129 -22.99 -4.67 -6.69
CA LYS A 129 -24.31 -4.29 -7.22
C LYS A 129 -25.18 -3.71 -6.09
N GLY A 130 -26.25 -3.01 -6.48
CA GLY A 130 -27.25 -2.52 -5.52
C GLY A 130 -26.67 -1.52 -4.52
N ALA A 131 -27.11 -1.61 -3.26
CA ALA A 131 -26.76 -0.66 -2.21
C ALA A 131 -25.27 -0.68 -1.81
N GLU A 132 -24.58 -1.80 -2.03
CA GLU A 132 -23.16 -1.96 -1.68
C GLU A 132 -22.20 -1.37 -2.73
N SER A 133 -22.74 -0.97 -3.90
CA SER A 133 -21.98 -0.38 -5.01
C SER A 133 -21.87 1.15 -4.95
N GLY A 134 -22.14 1.74 -3.79
CA GLY A 134 -22.03 3.19 -3.58
C GLY A 134 -23.03 3.96 -4.43
N LYS A 135 -22.67 5.18 -4.81
CA LYS A 135 -23.57 6.14 -5.49
C LYS A 135 -23.14 6.51 -6.91
N SER A 136 -21.94 6.12 -7.35
CA SER A 136 -21.40 6.46 -8.67
C SER A 136 -20.85 5.23 -9.39
N PRO A 137 -20.92 5.19 -10.73
CA PRO A 137 -20.25 4.17 -11.51
C PRO A 137 -18.73 4.39 -11.50
N GLY A 138 -17.98 3.30 -11.43
CA GLY A 138 -16.53 3.36 -11.46
C GLY A 138 -15.89 1.98 -11.45
N PHE A 139 -14.67 1.92 -11.96
CA PHE A 139 -13.85 0.72 -11.98
C PHE A 139 -12.38 1.09 -11.82
N ALA A 140 -11.60 0.18 -11.27
CA ALA A 140 -10.15 0.31 -11.20
C ALA A 140 -9.49 -1.05 -11.19
N LEU A 141 -8.18 -1.02 -11.34
CA LEU A 141 -7.34 -2.18 -11.15
C LEU A 141 -6.19 -1.84 -10.20
N SER A 142 -6.08 -2.60 -9.11
CA SER A 142 -4.93 -2.59 -8.21
C SER A 142 -4.15 -3.89 -8.39
N LEU A 143 -2.84 -3.80 -8.55
CA LEU A 143 -1.93 -4.92 -8.77
C LEU A 143 -0.81 -4.92 -7.73
N VAL A 144 -0.42 -6.11 -7.29
CA VAL A 144 0.65 -6.33 -6.32
C VAL A 144 1.54 -7.45 -6.83
N ALA A 145 2.81 -7.15 -7.06
CA ALA A 145 3.85 -8.12 -7.31
C ALA A 145 4.44 -8.59 -5.98
N GLU A 146 4.50 -9.90 -5.78
CA GLU A 146 5.02 -10.52 -4.57
C GLU A 146 6.34 -11.24 -4.87
N SER A 147 7.37 -11.02 -4.05
CA SER A 147 8.64 -11.72 -4.16
C SER A 147 8.71 -13.00 -3.31
N ASN A 148 9.77 -13.77 -3.49
CA ASN A 148 10.13 -14.89 -2.63
C ASN A 148 10.67 -14.48 -1.24
N THR A 149 10.94 -13.20 -1.01
CA THR A 149 11.31 -12.61 0.29
C THR A 149 10.16 -11.79 0.90
N ASP A 150 8.93 -12.03 0.40
CA ASP A 150 7.69 -11.37 0.81
C ASP A 150 7.67 -9.85 0.56
N VAL A 151 8.50 -9.35 -0.36
CA VAL A 151 8.39 -7.98 -0.86
C VAL A 151 7.10 -7.82 -1.63
N LEU A 152 6.41 -6.71 -1.37
CA LEU A 152 5.15 -6.35 -2.02
C LEU A 152 5.37 -5.01 -2.73
N LEU A 153 5.38 -5.05 -4.06
CA LEU A 153 5.43 -3.85 -4.90
C LEU A 153 4.08 -3.67 -5.56
N SER A 154 3.48 -2.50 -5.44
CA SER A 154 2.14 -2.26 -5.94
C SER A 154 2.01 -1.07 -6.86
N ALA A 155 0.97 -1.15 -7.68
CA ALA A 155 0.51 -0.04 -8.50
C ALA A 155 -0.99 -0.18 -8.72
N GLU A 156 -1.64 0.94 -8.98
CA GLU A 156 -3.07 0.94 -9.28
C GLU A 156 -3.43 2.05 -10.25
N LYS A 157 -4.59 1.89 -10.88
CA LYS A 157 -5.22 2.91 -11.72
C LYS A 157 -6.72 2.82 -11.59
N ALA A 158 -7.35 3.88 -11.09
CA ALA A 158 -8.78 4.10 -11.22
C ALA A 158 -9.12 4.76 -12.56
N ALA A 159 -10.28 4.42 -13.08
CA ALA A 159 -10.79 4.98 -14.32
C ALA A 159 -11.21 6.44 -14.14
N GLU A 160 -10.78 7.27 -15.09
CA GLU A 160 -11.26 8.64 -15.26
C GLU A 160 -12.33 8.70 -16.37
N PRO A 161 -13.17 9.74 -16.42
CA PRO A 161 -14.17 9.90 -17.46
C PRO A 161 -13.58 9.75 -18.87
N GLY A 162 -14.16 8.85 -19.67
CA GLY A 162 -13.72 8.59 -21.05
C GLY A 162 -12.67 7.48 -21.21
N GLN A 163 -12.08 6.96 -20.13
CA GLN A 163 -11.13 5.85 -20.22
C GLN A 163 -11.85 4.51 -20.41
N THR A 164 -11.28 3.65 -21.26
CA THR A 164 -11.79 2.28 -21.42
C THR A 164 -11.20 1.34 -20.36
N PRO A 165 -11.88 0.21 -20.06
CA PRO A 165 -11.34 -0.85 -19.21
C PRO A 165 -9.99 -1.40 -19.70
N GLU A 166 -9.79 -1.47 -21.01
CA GLU A 166 -8.54 -1.92 -21.61
C GLU A 166 -7.41 -0.94 -21.34
N ASP A 167 -7.66 0.36 -21.51
CA ASP A 167 -6.66 1.40 -21.24
C ASP A 167 -6.24 1.38 -19.77
N VAL A 168 -7.21 1.30 -18.85
CA VAL A 168 -6.94 1.25 -17.40
C VAL A 168 -6.13 0.02 -17.03
N GLY A 169 -6.47 -1.17 -17.56
CA GLY A 169 -5.73 -2.39 -17.26
C GLY A 169 -4.31 -2.38 -17.82
N ILE A 170 -4.10 -1.86 -19.04
CA ILE A 170 -2.76 -1.67 -19.62
C ILE A 170 -1.96 -0.64 -18.82
N MET A 171 -2.56 0.49 -18.43
CA MET A 171 -1.89 1.52 -17.62
C MET A 171 -1.47 0.99 -16.26
N ALA A 172 -2.37 0.31 -15.53
CA ALA A 172 -2.04 -0.30 -14.23
C ALA A 172 -0.90 -1.32 -14.37
N ALA A 173 -0.92 -2.16 -15.40
CA ALA A 173 0.16 -3.12 -15.65
C ALA A 173 1.50 -2.43 -15.96
N LYS A 174 1.51 -1.35 -16.75
CA LYS A 174 2.71 -0.53 -17.01
C LYS A 174 3.25 0.14 -15.75
N LEU A 175 2.36 0.67 -14.90
CA LEU A 175 2.74 1.27 -13.62
C LEU A 175 3.37 0.22 -12.70
N LEU A 176 2.80 -0.98 -12.61
CA LEU A 176 3.39 -2.06 -11.83
C LEU A 176 4.79 -2.44 -12.36
N LEU A 177 4.95 -2.61 -13.67
CA LEU A 177 6.24 -2.92 -14.28
C LEU A 177 7.27 -1.81 -14.04
N SER A 178 6.84 -0.54 -14.07
CA SER A 178 7.69 0.59 -13.71
C SER A 178 8.12 0.53 -12.24
N GLU A 179 7.23 0.13 -11.34
CA GLU A 179 7.54 0.01 -9.91
C GLU A 179 8.50 -1.16 -9.64
N ILE A 180 8.29 -2.31 -10.29
CA ILE A 180 9.23 -3.44 -10.26
C ILE A 180 10.61 -3.02 -10.79
N ARG A 181 10.65 -2.21 -11.86
CA ARG A 181 11.90 -1.72 -12.45
C ARG A 181 12.71 -0.85 -11.49
N LYS A 182 12.05 -0.02 -10.67
CA LYS A 182 12.72 0.79 -9.64
C LYS A 182 13.34 -0.08 -8.53
N GLY A 183 12.85 -1.31 -8.37
CA GLY A 183 13.32 -2.23 -7.35
C GLY A 183 13.00 -1.77 -5.93
N GLY A 184 13.73 -2.35 -4.99
CA GLY A 184 13.54 -2.14 -3.56
C GLY A 184 12.53 -3.08 -2.92
N CYS A 185 12.47 -3.00 -1.60
CA CYS A 185 11.57 -3.77 -0.75
C CYS A 185 10.26 -3.01 -0.44
N VAL A 186 10.26 -1.70 -0.63
CA VAL A 186 9.14 -0.79 -0.32
C VAL A 186 8.81 0.01 -1.57
N ASP A 187 7.57 -0.09 -2.03
CA ASP A 187 7.08 0.70 -3.17
C ASP A 187 6.93 2.19 -2.81
N THR A 188 6.89 3.01 -3.85
CA THR A 188 6.81 4.47 -3.77
C THR A 188 5.66 4.93 -2.88
N THR A 189 4.49 4.29 -2.97
CA THR A 189 3.28 4.63 -2.21
C THR A 189 3.42 4.37 -0.70
N SER A 190 4.21 3.36 -0.29
CA SER A 190 4.39 2.99 1.11
C SER A 190 5.69 3.50 1.75
N GLN A 191 6.53 4.23 1.00
CA GLN A 191 7.80 4.80 1.51
C GLN A 191 7.58 5.66 2.78
N TRP A 192 6.61 6.59 2.75
CA TRP A 192 6.38 7.51 3.87
C TRP A 192 6.02 6.79 5.17
N LEU A 193 5.22 5.72 5.07
CA LEU A 193 4.78 4.95 6.23
C LEU A 193 5.98 4.21 6.84
N ASN A 194 6.80 3.56 6.01
CA ASN A 194 7.98 2.86 6.48
C ASN A 194 9.00 3.82 7.12
N ILE A 195 9.26 4.97 6.50
CA ILE A 195 10.13 6.01 7.06
C ILE A 195 9.64 6.43 8.45
N LEU A 196 8.34 6.69 8.60
CA LEU A 196 7.75 7.06 9.90
C LEU A 196 7.93 5.96 10.95
N LEU A 197 7.61 4.71 10.59
CA LEU A 197 7.64 3.59 11.52
C LEU A 197 9.08 3.25 11.96
N MET A 198 10.06 3.39 11.08
CA MET A 198 11.48 3.21 11.44
C MET A 198 11.93 4.25 12.49
N ILE A 199 11.47 5.50 12.39
CA ILE A 199 11.81 6.54 13.36
C ILE A 199 11.16 6.25 14.69
N LEU A 200 9.88 5.86 14.70
CA LEU A 200 9.14 5.54 15.92
C LEU A 200 9.50 4.17 16.52
N ALA A 201 10.47 3.46 15.94
CA ALA A 201 10.98 2.21 16.47
C ALA A 201 11.77 2.44 17.80
N PRO A 202 12.11 1.36 18.53
CA PRO A 202 13.08 1.41 19.63
C PRO A 202 14.40 2.05 19.22
N GLU A 203 15.28 2.37 20.18
CA GLU A 203 16.65 2.84 19.95
C GLU A 203 17.54 1.72 19.38
N ASP A 204 17.20 1.26 18.18
CA ASP A 204 17.87 0.22 17.43
C ASP A 204 17.89 0.60 15.95
N VAL A 205 18.79 -0.02 15.20
CA VAL A 205 19.02 0.26 13.79
C VAL A 205 17.96 -0.43 12.95
N SER A 206 17.18 0.36 12.22
CA SER A 206 16.31 -0.14 11.15
C SER A 206 16.95 0.11 9.79
N LYS A 207 16.82 -0.86 8.88
CA LYS A 207 17.28 -0.76 7.49
C LYS A 207 16.17 -1.15 6.53
N ILE A 208 15.96 -0.34 5.52
CA ILE A 208 15.08 -0.66 4.39
C ILE A 208 15.82 -0.41 3.08
N ARG A 209 15.57 -1.25 2.08
CA ARG A 209 15.98 -0.98 0.69
C ARG A 209 14.78 -0.47 -0.08
N ILE A 210 14.94 0.62 -0.80
CA ILE A 210 13.89 1.23 -1.61
C ILE A 210 14.42 1.57 -3.00
N GLY A 211 13.53 1.74 -3.98
CA GLY A 211 13.90 2.33 -5.27
C GLY A 211 14.09 3.85 -5.17
N ASP A 212 13.83 4.55 -6.27
CA ASP A 212 13.95 6.00 -6.32
C ASP A 212 13.09 6.73 -5.28
N LEU A 213 13.64 7.80 -4.72
CA LEU A 213 12.91 8.70 -3.83
C LEU A 213 12.01 9.64 -4.63
N SER A 214 10.72 9.65 -4.32
CA SER A 214 9.79 10.64 -4.88
C SER A 214 10.06 12.04 -4.32
N ALA A 215 9.63 13.10 -5.03
CA ALA A 215 9.72 14.47 -4.52
C ALA A 215 9.00 14.63 -3.17
N PHE A 216 7.87 13.94 -3.00
CA PHE A 216 7.15 13.86 -1.73
C PHE A 216 8.01 13.23 -0.63
N THR A 217 8.64 12.08 -0.90
CA THR A 217 9.49 11.40 0.08
C THR A 217 10.69 12.25 0.49
N ILE A 218 11.31 12.97 -0.45
CA ILE A 218 12.42 13.89 -0.18
C ILE A 218 11.98 15.01 0.76
N GLN A 219 10.84 15.64 0.48
CA GLN A 219 10.30 16.68 1.35
C GLN A 219 9.95 16.12 2.73
N TYR A 220 9.32 14.94 2.76
CA TYR A 220 8.96 14.27 4.00
C TYR A 220 10.18 13.97 4.88
N LEU A 221 11.32 13.56 4.30
CA LEU A 221 12.57 13.38 5.04
C LEU A 221 13.10 14.68 5.68
N ARG A 222 12.89 15.84 5.04
CA ARG A 222 13.23 17.15 5.62
C ARG A 222 12.33 17.49 6.78
N ASP A 223 11.04 17.23 6.65
CA ASP A 223 10.05 17.49 7.71
C ASP A 223 10.32 16.59 8.93
N ILE A 224 10.64 15.32 8.70
CA ILE A 224 11.09 14.38 9.72
C ILE A 224 12.33 14.90 10.47
N LYS A 225 13.34 15.38 9.74
CA LYS A 225 14.56 15.91 10.36
C LYS A 225 14.26 17.14 11.22
N SER A 226 13.37 18.01 10.75
CA SER A 226 12.93 19.20 11.48
C SER A 226 12.17 18.84 12.76
N PHE A 227 11.27 17.86 12.70
CA PHE A 227 10.40 17.49 13.81
C PHE A 227 11.05 16.56 14.83
N PHE A 228 11.72 15.50 14.37
CA PHE A 228 12.30 14.46 15.24
C PHE A 228 13.81 14.63 15.46
N GLY A 229 14.51 15.48 14.70
CA GLY A 229 15.97 15.58 14.74
C GLY A 229 16.71 14.37 14.14
N VAL A 230 15.99 13.37 13.62
CA VAL A 230 16.58 12.15 13.06
C VAL A 230 16.96 12.36 11.60
N SER A 231 18.16 11.89 11.23
CA SER A 231 18.63 11.87 9.85
C SER A 231 18.84 10.42 9.38
N PHE A 232 18.43 10.13 8.15
CA PHE A 232 18.68 8.83 7.53
C PHE A 232 20.05 8.81 6.87
N LYS A 233 20.80 7.72 7.06
CA LYS A 233 21.94 7.40 6.21
C LYS A 233 21.40 6.81 4.91
N ILE A 234 21.66 7.50 3.80
CA ILE A 234 21.19 7.13 2.46
C ILE A 234 22.41 6.66 1.67
N GLN A 235 22.44 5.38 1.32
CA GLN A 235 23.55 4.79 0.56
C GLN A 235 23.03 4.22 -0.76
N PRO A 236 23.40 4.79 -1.92
CA PRO A 236 23.04 4.23 -3.20
C PRO A 236 23.75 2.89 -3.42
N ASP A 237 23.05 1.94 -4.02
CA ASP A 237 23.54 0.62 -4.41
C ASP A 237 23.44 0.51 -5.93
N THR A 238 24.58 0.71 -6.61
CA THR A 238 24.67 0.73 -8.07
C THR A 238 24.46 -0.64 -8.71
N SER A 239 24.41 -1.73 -7.93
CA SER A 239 24.20 -3.07 -8.48
C SER A 239 22.76 -3.28 -8.93
N ASN A 240 21.80 -2.70 -8.18
CA ASN A 240 20.37 -2.86 -8.41
C ASN A 240 19.66 -1.51 -8.66
N ASP A 241 20.40 -0.40 -8.77
CA ASP A 241 19.86 0.97 -8.84
C ASP A 241 18.89 1.28 -7.69
N THR A 242 19.19 0.77 -6.49
CA THR A 242 18.37 0.98 -5.28
C THR A 242 19.12 1.82 -4.25
N ILE A 243 18.40 2.19 -3.19
CA ILE A 243 18.90 2.98 -2.09
C ILE A 243 18.70 2.19 -0.79
N LEU A 244 19.80 1.98 -0.06
CA LEU A 244 19.76 1.47 1.29
C LEU A 244 19.60 2.64 2.27
N MET A 245 18.47 2.68 2.96
CA MET A 245 18.18 3.66 4.00
C MET A 245 18.36 3.04 5.38
N THR A 246 19.10 3.72 6.25
CA THR A 246 19.33 3.31 7.64
C THR A 246 19.02 4.46 8.58
N CYS A 247 18.29 4.20 9.66
CA CYS A 247 18.17 5.12 10.78
C CYS A 247 18.14 4.37 12.12
N MET A 248 18.41 5.10 13.19
CA MET A 248 18.17 4.66 14.55
C MET A 248 16.83 5.23 15.01
N GLY A 249 15.97 4.40 15.59
CA GLY A 249 14.68 4.85 16.13
C GLY A 249 14.86 5.74 17.36
N ILE A 250 13.84 6.54 17.67
CA ILE A 250 13.84 7.48 18.81
C ILE A 250 13.43 6.84 20.15
N GLY A 251 13.22 5.52 20.17
CA GLY A 251 12.77 4.85 21.39
C GLY A 251 11.32 5.13 21.75
N TYR A 252 10.45 5.45 20.77
CA TYR A 252 9.07 5.85 21.07
C TYR A 252 8.29 4.71 21.77
N VAL A 253 7.67 5.04 22.90
CA VAL A 253 6.82 4.11 23.66
C VAL A 253 5.42 4.69 23.75
N ASN A 254 4.42 3.88 23.42
CA ASN A 254 3.02 4.23 23.63
C ASN A 254 2.68 4.17 25.13
N HIS A 255 2.79 5.31 25.81
CA HIS A 255 2.45 5.45 27.23
C HIS A 255 0.96 5.22 27.54
N ASN A 256 0.09 5.21 26.54
CA ASN A 256 -1.34 4.98 26.75
C ASN A 256 -1.68 3.50 26.97
N LYS A 257 -0.81 2.57 26.55
CA LYS A 257 -0.99 1.14 26.79
C LYS A 257 -0.36 0.75 28.13
N LYS A 258 -1.19 0.36 29.11
CA LYS A 258 -0.72 -0.10 30.42
C LYS A 258 0.23 -1.28 30.27
N THR A 259 1.30 -1.31 31.07
CA THR A 259 2.11 -2.53 31.27
C THR A 259 1.21 -3.55 31.96
N THR A 260 0.80 -4.59 31.25
CA THR A 260 0.33 -5.83 31.88
C THR A 260 1.52 -6.66 32.28
#